data_AF-A0A940VBB4-F1
#
_entry.id   AF-A0A940VBB4-F1
#
_cell.length_a   1.000
_cell.length_b   1.000
_cell.length_c   1.000
_cell.angle_alpha   90.00
_cell.angle_beta   90.00
_cell.angle_gamma   90.00
#
_symmetry.space_group_name_H-M   'P 1'
#
loop_
_entity.id
_entity.type
_entity.pdbx_description
1 polymer ?
#
loop_
_entity_poly.entity_id
_entity_poly.type
_entity_poly.pdbx_seq_one_letter_code
_entity_poly.pdbx_strand_id
1 'polypeptide(L)'
;MAGLIPLRAKRSIVHIEGKKAQDRVVRWQKISSEASKQSHRVQEPEISEVCDWKDLKANLPEDTQWIIPYEEETTQRLKSVLGTMNAEHPIAIIIGPEGGFEQSEVAWAQENLGAQSVSLGPRILRTETAALAALTLVLGHFGDVG
;
A
#
# COMPACT_ATOMS: atom_id res chain seq x y z
N MET A 1 6.44 1.47 12.76
CA MET A 1 6.97 0.36 11.91
C MET A 1 6.77 0.76 10.46
N ALA A 2 7.73 0.52 9.57
CA ALA A 2 7.58 0.77 8.14
C ALA A 2 7.88 -0.53 7.39
N GLY A 3 7.09 -0.87 6.37
CA GLY A 3 7.23 -2.13 5.66
C GLY A 3 6.33 -2.21 4.44
N LEU A 4 6.43 -3.32 3.71
CA LEU A 4 5.64 -3.65 2.54
C LEU A 4 5.00 -5.01 2.74
N ILE A 5 3.70 -5.09 2.47
CA ILE A 5 2.93 -6.33 2.56
C ILE A 5 2.54 -6.75 1.14
N PRO A 6 3.14 -7.81 0.58
CA PRO A 6 2.72 -8.31 -0.72
C PRO A 6 1.30 -8.93 -0.63
N LEU A 7 0.35 -8.33 -1.33
CA LEU A 7 -1.05 -8.74 -1.32
C LEU A 7 -1.44 -9.49 -2.59
N ARG A 8 -2.16 -10.61 -2.46
CA ARG A 8 -2.78 -11.27 -3.62
C ARG A 8 -4.06 -10.55 -4.02
N ALA A 9 -4.02 -9.85 -5.15
CA ALA A 9 -5.19 -9.26 -5.78
C ALA A 9 -5.68 -10.14 -6.95
N LYS A 10 -7.00 -10.15 -7.18
CA LYS A 10 -7.63 -11.02 -8.20
C LYS A 10 -7.11 -10.80 -9.61
N ARG A 11 -6.82 -9.54 -9.96
CA ARG A 11 -6.33 -9.15 -11.29
C ARG A 11 -4.80 -9.08 -11.39
N SER A 12 -4.09 -9.76 -10.49
CA SER A 12 -2.64 -9.89 -10.58
C SER A 12 -2.27 -10.84 -11.73
N ILE A 13 -1.35 -10.42 -12.61
CA ILE A 13 -0.91 -11.27 -13.74
C ILE A 13 -0.13 -12.50 -13.24
N VAL A 14 0.55 -12.35 -12.10
CA VAL A 14 1.44 -13.38 -11.55
C VAL A 14 0.94 -13.80 -10.18
N HIS A 15 0.41 -15.01 -10.07
CA HIS A 15 0.09 -15.64 -8.79
C HIS A 15 1.31 -16.41 -8.26
N ILE A 16 1.80 -16.02 -7.09
CA ILE A 16 2.97 -16.61 -6.44
C ILE A 16 2.56 -17.33 -5.16
N GLU A 17 2.93 -18.61 -5.08
CA GLU A 17 2.52 -19.51 -4.01
C GLU A 17 3.68 -20.41 -3.55
N GLY A 18 3.54 -20.95 -2.33
CA GLY A 18 4.49 -21.86 -1.71
C GLY A 18 5.93 -21.35 -1.76
N LYS A 19 6.86 -22.23 -2.12
CA LYS A 19 8.29 -21.92 -2.17
C LYS A 19 8.62 -20.72 -3.07
N LYS A 20 7.91 -20.54 -4.19
CA LYS A 20 8.14 -19.40 -5.10
C LYS A 20 7.80 -18.05 -4.46
N ALA A 21 6.78 -18.01 -3.60
CA ALA A 21 6.44 -16.80 -2.85
C ALA A 21 7.53 -16.48 -1.82
N GLN A 22 7.99 -17.49 -1.08
CA GLN A 22 9.07 -17.35 -0.10
C GLN A 22 10.38 -16.86 -0.75
N ASP A 23 10.78 -17.46 -1.87
CA ASP A 23 11.97 -17.05 -2.62
C ASP A 23 11.88 -15.59 -3.10
N ARG A 24 10.68 -15.13 -3.46
CA ARG A 24 10.45 -13.73 -3.84
C ARG A 24 10.53 -12.77 -2.66
N VAL A 25 9.93 -13.12 -1.51
CA VAL A 25 10.02 -12.33 -0.28
C VAL A 25 11.49 -12.15 0.13
N VAL A 26 12.28 -13.24 0.12
CA VAL A 26 13.74 -13.17 0.41
C VAL A 26 14.45 -12.24 -0.56
N ARG A 27 14.14 -12.35 -1.87
CA ARG A 27 14.72 -11.46 -2.88
C ARG A 27 14.31 -9.99 -2.66
N TRP A 28 13.05 -9.72 -2.35
CA TRP A 28 12.55 -8.36 -2.12
C TRP A 28 13.13 -7.75 -0.84
N GLN A 29 13.27 -8.53 0.24
CA GLN A 29 13.94 -8.08 1.45
C GLN A 29 15.39 -7.69 1.16
N LYS A 30 16.11 -8.48 0.35
CA LYS A 30 17.48 -8.11 -0.07
C LYS A 30 17.52 -6.78 -0.82
N ILE A 31 16.56 -6.53 -1.72
CA ILE A 31 16.46 -5.25 -2.43
C ILE A 31 16.16 -4.10 -1.44
N SER A 32 15.24 -4.31 -0.50
CA SER A 32 14.91 -3.34 0.57
C SER A 32 16.13 -3.00 1.42
N SER A 33 16.95 -3.98 1.77
CA SER A 33 18.18 -3.80 2.55
C SER A 33 19.21 -2.96 1.80
N GLU A 34 19.48 -3.30 0.54
CA GLU A 34 20.44 -2.53 -0.28
C GLU A 34 19.96 -1.09 -0.52
N ALA A 35 18.66 -0.90 -0.77
CA ALA A 35 18.08 0.43 -0.90
C ALA A 35 18.16 1.23 0.42
N SER A 36 17.93 0.59 1.57
CA SER A 36 18.03 1.24 2.88
C SER A 36 19.46 1.69 3.18
N LYS A 37 20.46 0.88 2.81
CA LYS A 37 21.88 1.26 2.92
C LYS A 37 22.22 2.46 2.04
N GLN A 38 21.77 2.47 0.79
CA GLN A 38 21.99 3.59 -0.15
C GLN A 38 21.30 4.87 0.30
N SER A 39 20.14 4.77 0.93
CA SER A 39 19.38 5.91 1.46
C SER A 39 19.78 6.30 2.88
N HIS A 40 20.84 5.71 3.45
CA HIS A 40 21.31 5.96 4.82
C HIS A 40 20.22 5.83 5.90
N ARG A 41 19.28 4.91 5.70
CA ARG A 41 18.13 4.71 6.59
C ARG A 41 18.53 3.80 7.75
N VAL A 42 18.29 4.24 8.99
CA VAL A 42 18.58 3.45 10.20
C VAL A 42 17.62 2.26 10.34
N GLN A 43 16.34 2.48 10.04
CA GLN A 43 15.31 1.44 10.12
C GLN A 43 14.97 0.90 8.73
N GLU A 44 15.42 -0.31 8.43
CA GLU A 44 15.09 -1.02 7.20
C GLU A 44 13.59 -1.39 7.15
N PRO A 45 12.91 -1.16 6.00
CA PRO A 45 11.55 -1.65 5.81
C PRO A 45 11.51 -3.18 5.69
N GLU A 46 10.60 -3.80 6.44
CA GLU A 46 10.36 -5.24 6.39
C GLU A 46 9.41 -5.61 5.24
N ILE A 47 9.70 -6.71 4.55
CA ILE A 47 8.83 -7.32 3.56
C ILE A 47 8.16 -8.54 4.19
N SER A 48 6.85 -8.48 4.41
CA SER A 48 6.12 -9.59 5.01
C SER A 48 5.93 -10.76 4.03
N GLU A 49 5.44 -11.88 4.54
CA GLU A 49 4.94 -12.96 3.69
C GLU A 49 3.78 -12.48 2.81
N VAL A 50 3.61 -13.15 1.67
CA VAL A 50 2.51 -12.88 0.73
C VAL A 50 1.19 -13.30 1.37
N CYS A 51 0.29 -12.36 1.59
CA CYS A 51 -0.97 -12.58 2.31
C CYS A 51 -2.20 -12.41 1.41
N ASP A 52 -3.34 -12.87 1.91
CA ASP A 52 -4.65 -12.60 1.33
C ASP A 52 -5.30 -11.41 2.04
N TRP A 53 -6.36 -10.86 1.45
CA TRP A 53 -7.09 -9.70 1.97
C TRP A 53 -7.49 -9.83 3.45
N LYS A 54 -8.02 -11.00 3.83
CA LYS A 54 -8.48 -11.31 5.20
C LYS A 54 -7.38 -11.20 6.26
N ASP A 55 -6.12 -11.35 5.85
CA ASP A 55 -4.97 -11.42 6.77
C ASP A 55 -4.29 -10.04 6.95
N LEU A 56 -4.70 -9.02 6.18
CA LEU A 56 -4.07 -7.69 6.18
C LEU A 56 -4.01 -7.04 7.57
N LYS A 57 -5.01 -7.29 8.42
CA LYS A 57 -5.07 -6.73 9.78
C LYS A 57 -4.19 -7.46 10.79
N ALA A 58 -3.78 -8.70 10.51
CA ALA A 58 -3.27 -9.61 11.54
C ALA A 58 -2.03 -9.10 12.26
N ASN A 59 -1.21 -8.29 11.58
CA ASN A 59 0.09 -7.81 12.09
C ASN A 59 0.21 -6.28 12.11
N LEU A 60 -0.91 -5.55 12.03
CA LEU A 60 -0.91 -4.10 12.06
C LEU A 60 -1.63 -3.58 13.31
N PRO A 61 -1.22 -2.41 13.86
CA PRO A 61 -1.91 -1.79 14.98
C PRO A 61 -3.40 -1.56 14.68
N GLU A 62 -4.26 -1.71 15.69
CA GLU A 62 -5.72 -1.58 15.53
C GLU A 62 -6.16 -0.19 15.04
N ASP A 63 -5.38 0.84 15.35
CA ASP A 63 -5.59 2.24 14.96
C ASP A 63 -5.06 2.58 13.57
N THR A 64 -4.55 1.58 12.82
CA THR A 64 -4.05 1.77 11.44
C THR A 64 -5.15 2.36 10.56
N GLN A 65 -4.82 3.45 9.88
CA GLN A 65 -5.70 4.12 8.93
C GLN A 65 -5.37 3.69 7.51
N TRP A 66 -6.39 3.34 6.72
CA TRP A 66 -6.23 2.68 5.43
C TRP A 66 -6.63 3.57 4.27
N ILE A 67 -5.79 3.59 3.22
CA ILE A 67 -6.03 4.32 1.97
C ILE A 67 -5.97 3.33 0.83
N ILE A 68 -6.93 3.38 -0.10
CA ILE A 68 -6.92 2.56 -1.32
C ILE A 68 -7.09 3.46 -2.55
N PRO A 69 -5.98 3.82 -3.23
CA PRO A 69 -6.07 4.47 -4.53
C PRO A 69 -6.83 3.60 -5.54
N TYR A 70 -7.88 4.16 -6.14
CA TYR A 70 -8.76 3.44 -7.05
C TYR A 70 -9.09 4.27 -8.28
N GLU A 71 -8.95 3.70 -9.47
CA GLU A 71 -9.11 4.42 -10.74
C GLU A 71 -10.54 4.89 -11.03
N GLU A 72 -11.56 4.23 -10.46
CA GLU A 72 -12.96 4.64 -10.61
C GLU A 72 -13.43 5.59 -9.49
N GLU A 73 -12.58 5.90 -8.51
CA GLU A 73 -12.88 6.93 -7.52
C GLU A 73 -12.74 8.31 -8.15
N THR A 74 -13.80 9.10 -8.09
CA THR A 74 -13.89 10.43 -8.74
C THR A 74 -14.29 11.55 -7.78
N THR A 75 -14.76 11.21 -6.58
CA THR A 75 -15.33 12.15 -5.62
C THR A 75 -14.34 12.51 -4.53
N GLN A 76 -13.63 11.52 -3.99
CA GLN A 76 -12.68 11.71 -2.90
C GLN A 76 -11.26 11.85 -3.43
N ARG A 77 -10.61 12.98 -3.14
CA ARG A 77 -9.19 13.20 -3.46
C ARG A 77 -8.33 12.81 -2.28
N LEU A 78 -7.16 12.22 -2.55
CA LEU A 78 -6.20 11.84 -1.50
C LEU A 78 -5.92 13.00 -0.52
N LYS A 79 -5.64 14.21 -1.02
CA LYS A 79 -5.37 15.39 -0.18
C LYS A 79 -6.49 15.69 0.83
N SER A 80 -7.75 15.51 0.44
CA SER A 80 -8.89 15.77 1.33
C SER A 80 -8.98 14.72 2.43
N VAL A 81 -8.73 13.45 2.09
CA VAL A 81 -8.71 12.35 3.06
C VAL A 81 -7.57 12.51 4.05
N LEU A 82 -6.35 12.86 3.58
CA LEU A 82 -5.21 13.11 4.46
C LEU A 82 -5.52 14.20 5.50
N GLY A 83 -6.23 15.26 5.13
CA GLY A 83 -6.65 16.31 6.07
C GLY A 83 -7.59 15.85 7.21
N THR A 84 -8.12 14.63 7.14
CA THR A 84 -8.97 14.03 8.19
C THR A 84 -8.28 12.91 8.98
N MET A 85 -7.06 12.55 8.61
CA MET A 85 -6.32 11.45 9.24
C MET A 85 -5.45 11.95 10.41
N ASN A 86 -5.10 11.05 11.32
CA ASN A 86 -4.24 11.35 12.47
C ASN A 86 -2.79 10.95 12.14
N ALA A 87 -1.88 11.93 12.17
CA ALA A 87 -0.46 11.72 11.90
C ALA A 87 0.23 10.79 12.93
N GLU A 88 -0.34 10.65 14.13
CA GLU A 88 0.19 9.79 15.18
C GLU A 88 -0.11 8.29 14.94
N HIS A 89 -1.11 7.99 14.09
CA HIS A 89 -1.50 6.62 13.80
C HIS A 89 -0.76 6.08 12.57
N PRO A 90 -0.54 4.75 12.48
CA PRO A 90 0.01 4.14 11.27
C PRO A 90 -0.90 4.35 10.06
N ILE A 91 -0.30 4.60 8.90
CA ILE A 91 -1.02 4.72 7.62
C ILE A 91 -0.62 3.57 6.70
N ALA A 92 -1.61 2.82 6.22
CA ALA A 92 -1.43 1.77 5.24
C ALA A 92 -2.03 2.19 3.88
N ILE A 93 -1.26 2.00 2.80
CA ILE A 93 -1.69 2.33 1.44
C ILE A 93 -1.78 1.03 0.64
N ILE A 94 -2.98 0.68 0.16
CA ILE A 94 -3.23 -0.54 -0.61
C ILE A 94 -3.15 -0.21 -2.09
N ILE A 95 -2.11 -0.68 -2.78
CA ILE A 95 -1.88 -0.42 -4.21
C ILE A 95 -2.28 -1.63 -5.04
N GLY A 96 -3.07 -1.40 -6.09
CA GLY A 96 -3.57 -2.45 -6.98
C GLY A 96 -2.56 -2.93 -8.03
N PRO A 97 -2.74 -4.15 -8.55
CA PRO A 97 -1.92 -4.70 -9.62
C PRO A 97 -2.18 -3.99 -10.95
N GLU A 98 -1.49 -4.39 -12.02
CA GLU A 98 -1.60 -3.78 -13.35
C GLU A 98 -3.02 -3.83 -13.93
N GLY A 99 -3.82 -4.81 -13.52
CA GLY A 99 -5.23 -4.97 -13.89
C GLY A 99 -6.22 -4.17 -13.02
N GLY A 100 -5.73 -3.36 -12.08
CA GLY A 100 -6.55 -2.64 -11.11
C GLY A 100 -7.20 -3.56 -10.07
N PHE A 101 -8.03 -2.97 -9.22
CA PHE A 101 -8.85 -3.74 -8.28
C PHE A 101 -10.20 -4.09 -8.90
N GLU A 102 -10.78 -5.20 -8.46
CA GLU A 102 -12.23 -5.37 -8.62
C GLU A 102 -12.99 -4.46 -7.66
N GLN A 103 -14.18 -4.00 -8.08
CA GLN A 103 -15.09 -3.26 -7.21
C GLN A 103 -15.38 -4.02 -5.89
N SER A 104 -15.42 -5.36 -5.95
CA SER A 104 -15.59 -6.21 -4.76
C SER A 104 -14.42 -6.14 -3.77
N GLU A 105 -13.20 -5.95 -4.26
CA GLU A 105 -12.00 -5.80 -3.40
C GLU A 105 -11.98 -4.42 -2.73
N VAL A 106 -12.36 -3.38 -3.46
CA VAL A 106 -12.48 -2.01 -2.91
C VAL A 106 -13.58 -1.96 -1.84
N ALA A 107 -14.76 -2.51 -2.13
CA ALA A 107 -15.85 -2.61 -1.16
C ALA A 107 -15.44 -3.41 0.08
N TRP A 108 -14.75 -4.54 -0.10
CA TRP A 108 -14.24 -5.32 1.02
C TRP A 108 -13.28 -4.50 1.89
N ALA A 109 -12.36 -3.74 1.29
CA ALA A 109 -11.42 -2.90 2.02
C ALA A 109 -12.13 -1.78 2.80
N GLN A 110 -13.15 -1.16 2.21
CA GLN A 110 -13.98 -0.15 2.88
C GLN A 110 -14.72 -0.76 4.08
N GLU A 111 -15.40 -1.88 3.89
CA GLU A 111 -16.23 -2.53 4.93
C GLU A 111 -15.39 -3.12 6.06
N ASN A 112 -14.29 -3.81 5.73
CA ASN A 112 -13.55 -4.62 6.69
C ASN A 112 -12.35 -3.88 7.28
N LEU A 113 -11.77 -2.91 6.57
CA LEU A 113 -10.61 -2.14 7.03
C LEU A 113 -10.97 -0.70 7.38
N GLY A 114 -12.14 -0.20 6.99
CA GLY A 114 -12.43 1.23 7.03
C GLY A 114 -11.61 2.04 6.01
N ALA A 115 -11.13 1.38 4.95
CA ALA A 115 -10.27 2.02 3.96
C ALA A 115 -10.98 3.15 3.23
N GLN A 116 -10.29 4.28 3.06
CA GLN A 116 -10.77 5.40 2.27
C GLN A 116 -10.36 5.20 0.82
N SER A 117 -11.33 5.05 -0.09
CA SER A 117 -11.05 5.06 -1.53
C SER A 117 -10.68 6.47 -1.97
N VAL A 118 -9.63 6.59 -2.78
CA VAL A 118 -9.13 7.89 -3.22
C VAL A 118 -8.75 7.93 -4.68
N SER A 119 -9.02 9.06 -5.31
CA SER A 119 -8.46 9.44 -6.60
C SER A 119 -7.07 10.05 -6.43
N LEU A 120 -6.13 9.66 -7.29
CA LEU A 120 -4.81 10.30 -7.45
C LEU A 120 -4.80 11.37 -8.56
N GLY A 121 -5.98 11.78 -9.03
CA GLY A 121 -6.16 12.79 -10.08
C GLY A 121 -6.82 12.22 -11.33
N PRO A 122 -6.91 13.02 -12.40
CA PRO A 122 -7.74 12.69 -13.58
C PRO A 122 -7.11 11.66 -14.52
N ARG A 123 -5.89 11.20 -14.24
CA ARG A 123 -5.15 10.26 -15.09
C ARG A 123 -5.04 8.93 -14.39
N ILE A 124 -5.30 7.87 -15.14
CA ILE A 124 -5.00 6.51 -14.70
C ILE A 124 -3.47 6.39 -14.63
N LEU A 125 -2.96 6.14 -13.43
CA LEU A 125 -1.53 5.92 -13.18
C LEU A 125 -1.24 4.42 -13.33
N ARG A 126 -0.03 4.09 -13.81
CA ARG A 126 0.48 2.71 -13.71
C ARG A 126 0.72 2.36 -12.23
N THR A 127 0.63 1.08 -11.88
CA THR A 127 0.78 0.56 -10.52
C THR A 127 1.99 1.14 -9.78
N GLU A 128 3.16 1.14 -10.40
CA GLU A 128 4.40 1.64 -9.81
C GLU A 128 4.35 3.16 -9.59
N THR A 129 3.77 3.90 -10.54
CA THR A 129 3.59 5.36 -10.42
C THR A 129 2.57 5.70 -9.35
N ALA A 130 1.48 4.94 -9.24
CA ALA A 130 0.45 5.14 -8.22
C ALA A 130 1.03 4.93 -6.82
N ALA A 131 1.83 3.89 -6.61
CA ALA A 131 2.51 3.62 -5.35
C ALA A 131 3.42 4.78 -4.94
N LEU A 132 4.32 5.21 -5.84
CA LEU A 132 5.26 6.30 -5.57
C LEU A 132 4.54 7.62 -5.34
N ALA A 133 3.52 7.94 -6.13
CA ALA A 133 2.75 9.17 -5.99
C ALA A 133 2.00 9.22 -4.66
N ALA A 134 1.28 8.14 -4.30
CA ALA A 134 0.55 8.07 -3.03
C ALA A 134 1.51 8.18 -1.83
N LEU A 135 2.60 7.41 -1.82
CA LEU A 135 3.59 7.45 -0.75
C LEU A 135 4.21 8.85 -0.61
N THR A 136 4.61 9.48 -1.72
CA THR A 136 5.19 10.83 -1.71
C THR A 136 4.20 11.86 -1.18
N LEU A 137 2.92 11.77 -1.56
CA LEU A 137 1.89 12.70 -1.08
C LEU A 137 1.57 12.50 0.41
N VAL A 138 1.59 11.27 0.90
CA VAL A 138 1.44 10.97 2.34
C VAL A 138 2.62 11.51 3.13
N LEU A 139 3.86 11.24 2.68
CA LEU A 139 5.07 11.77 3.30
C LEU A 139 5.16 13.30 3.21
N GLY A 140 4.68 13.89 2.11
CA GLY A 140 4.58 15.34 1.94
C GLY A 140 3.58 16.01 2.89
N HIS A 141 2.58 15.26 3.34
CA HIS A 141 1.54 15.79 4.22
C HIS A 141 1.87 15.59 5.71
N PHE A 142 2.42 14.44 6.07
CA PHE A 142 2.65 14.04 7.47
C PHE A 142 4.13 13.84 7.84
N GLY A 143 4.99 13.66 6.85
CA GLY A 143 6.39 13.30 7.04
C GLY A 143 7.34 14.49 6.87
N ASP A 144 8.54 14.15 6.44
CA ASP A 144 9.71 15.02 6.29
C ASP A 144 10.03 15.35 4.82
N VAL A 145 9.16 14.94 3.89
CA VAL A 145 9.22 15.32 2.48
C VAL A 145 8.45 16.63 2.32
N GLY A 146 9.01 17.61 1.60
CA GLY A 146 8.50 18.99 1.53
C GLY A 146 7.15 19.17 0.84
#